data_AF-A0AAV7JDX1-F1
#
_entry.id   AF-A0AAV7JDX1-F1
#
_cell.length_a   1.000
_cell.length_b   1.000
_cell.length_c   1.000
_cell.angle_alpha   90.00
_cell.angle_beta   90.00
_cell.angle_gamma   90.00
#
_symmetry.space_group_name_H-M   'P 1'
#
loop_
_entity.id
_entity.type
_entity.pdbx_description
1 polymer ?
#
loop_
_entity_poly.entity_id
_entity_poly.type
_entity_poly.pdbx_seq_one_letter_code
_entity_poly.pdbx_strand_id
1 'polypeptide(L)'
;MIEYGQLVHKILSLFSGQIPSENYGLGNDVTQIAVRTAHCTPKQTVNGAYYRNEIWKKTCLDAIARKAKKGSVIERSMLENNSEFLFMQDGAPAHTANVTQQWCSEKFPRFWKKGEWPANSPDLNPIENLWGILYERLDEMGQVTTIQALIANLKTAWKTISPNLLRNRVNGMPNRMKLGLERGGDYIGR
;
A
#
# COMPACT_ATOMS: atom_id res chain seq x y z
N MET A 1 6.29 -11.80 5.34
CA MET A 1 5.89 -10.44 4.89
C MET A 1 4.39 -10.32 5.04
N ILE A 2 3.90 -9.26 5.68
CA ILE A 2 2.49 -9.13 6.07
C ILE A 2 1.59 -9.10 4.82
N GLU A 3 0.46 -9.82 4.86
CA GLU A 3 -0.58 -9.77 3.85
C GLU A 3 -1.14 -8.35 3.71
N TYR A 4 -0.69 -7.65 2.67
CA TYR A 4 -1.02 -6.27 2.28
C TYR A 4 -2.53 -6.00 2.04
N GLY A 5 -3.35 -7.05 2.06
CA GLY A 5 -4.77 -6.99 1.71
C GLY A 5 -5.63 -6.08 2.62
N GLN A 6 -5.28 -5.97 3.89
CA GLN A 6 -6.12 -5.26 4.85
C GLN A 6 -5.72 -3.79 5.07
N LEU A 7 -4.47 -3.44 4.76
CA LEU A 7 -4.01 -2.05 4.78
C LEU A 7 -4.71 -1.24 3.68
N VAL A 8 -4.88 -1.84 2.49
CA VAL A 8 -5.65 -1.24 1.39
C VAL A 8 -7.12 -1.12 1.74
N HIS A 9 -7.73 -2.10 2.41
CA HIS A 9 -9.14 -1.99 2.84
C HIS A 9 -9.41 -0.83 3.81
N LYS A 10 -8.41 -0.45 4.62
CA LYS A 10 -8.50 0.70 5.53
C LYS A 10 -8.08 2.02 4.85
N ILE A 11 -7.17 2.00 3.89
CA ILE A 11 -6.92 3.12 2.96
C ILE A 11 -8.20 3.39 2.12
N LEU A 12 -8.90 2.34 1.65
CA LEU A 12 -10.23 2.36 1.03
C LEU A 12 -11.31 2.93 1.96
N SER A 13 -11.19 2.73 3.27
CA SER A 13 -12.04 3.40 4.28
C SER A 13 -11.65 4.85 4.55
N LEU A 14 -10.39 5.26 4.35
CA LEU A 14 -10.00 6.67 4.43
C LEU A 14 -10.56 7.50 3.25
N PHE A 15 -10.81 6.89 2.09
CA PHE A 15 -11.57 7.51 0.99
C PHE A 15 -13.09 7.65 1.26
N SER A 16 -13.57 7.22 2.44
CA SER A 16 -14.92 7.57 2.91
C SER A 16 -14.98 8.95 3.57
N GLY A 17 -13.83 9.58 3.82
CA GLY A 17 -13.77 11.02 4.11
C GLY A 17 -14.05 11.81 2.83
N GLN A 18 -14.96 12.79 2.91
CA GLN A 18 -15.36 13.66 1.81
C GLN A 18 -14.12 14.20 1.07
N ILE A 19 -13.90 13.73 -0.16
CA ILE A 19 -13.04 14.42 -1.12
C ILE A 19 -13.83 15.66 -1.57
N PRO A 20 -13.27 16.87 -1.50
CA PRO A 20 -13.94 18.08 -1.97
C PRO A 20 -14.41 17.90 -3.41
N SER A 21 -15.68 18.25 -3.68
CA SER A 21 -16.25 18.30 -5.02
C SER A 21 -15.68 19.49 -5.79
N GLU A 22 -14.38 19.48 -6.06
CA GLU A 22 -13.75 20.46 -6.93
C GLU A 22 -13.60 19.82 -8.31
N ASN A 23 -14.07 20.52 -9.35
CA ASN A 23 -13.91 20.13 -10.75
C ASN A 23 -12.42 20.19 -11.12
N TYR A 24 -11.70 19.10 -10.90
CA TYR A 24 -10.36 18.92 -11.43
C TYR A 24 -10.48 18.75 -12.94
N GLY A 25 -10.51 19.83 -13.73
CA GLY A 25 -10.72 19.82 -15.19
C GLY A 25 -10.19 18.55 -15.87
N LEU A 26 -11.10 17.61 -16.13
CA LEU A 26 -10.78 16.23 -16.46
C LEU A 26 -10.54 16.10 -17.97
N GLY A 27 -9.28 16.15 -18.38
CA GLY A 27 -8.85 15.59 -19.67
C GLY A 27 -8.83 14.05 -19.62
N ASN A 28 -8.78 13.44 -20.81
CA ASN A 28 -9.03 12.02 -21.20
C ASN A 28 -8.38 10.85 -20.43
N ASP A 29 -7.88 11.03 -19.21
CA ASP A 29 -7.27 9.95 -18.42
C ASP A 29 -7.58 10.07 -16.92
N VAL A 30 -8.88 10.04 -16.61
CA VAL A 30 -9.39 10.10 -15.23
C VAL A 30 -8.90 8.92 -14.40
N THR A 31 -8.60 7.77 -15.01
CA THR A 31 -8.08 6.58 -14.32
C THR A 31 -6.65 6.79 -13.85
N GLN A 32 -5.74 7.28 -14.70
CA GLN A 32 -4.37 7.60 -14.27
C GLN A 32 -4.32 8.77 -13.30
N ILE A 33 -5.10 9.83 -13.57
CA ILE A 33 -5.17 10.99 -12.68
C ILE A 33 -5.71 10.56 -11.33
N ALA A 34 -6.77 9.76 -11.26
CA ALA A 34 -7.38 9.42 -9.99
C ALA A 34 -6.67 8.27 -9.24
N VAL A 35 -5.85 7.44 -9.90
CA VAL A 35 -4.86 6.58 -9.21
C VAL A 35 -3.73 7.44 -8.62
N ARG A 36 -3.29 8.49 -9.32
CA ARG A 36 -2.36 9.49 -8.77
C ARG A 36 -3.01 10.36 -7.68
N THR A 37 -4.28 10.71 -7.80
CA THR A 37 -5.05 11.46 -6.78
C THR A 37 -5.46 10.55 -5.62
N ALA A 38 -5.56 9.23 -5.84
CA ALA A 38 -5.71 8.24 -4.77
C ALA A 38 -4.43 8.11 -3.94
N HIS A 39 -3.28 8.52 -4.47
CA HIS A 39 -2.22 9.05 -3.61
C HIS A 39 -2.70 10.42 -3.13
N CYS A 40 -3.73 10.43 -2.28
CA CYS A 40 -4.33 11.64 -1.74
C CYS A 40 -3.21 12.47 -1.14
N THR A 41 -2.77 13.51 -1.86
CA THR A 41 -2.02 14.60 -1.28
C THR A 41 -3.03 15.39 -0.45
N PRO A 42 -3.05 15.23 0.88
CA PRO A 42 -3.87 16.09 1.71
C PRO A 42 -3.53 17.57 1.44
N LYS A 43 -4.42 18.49 1.81
CA LYS A 43 -4.16 19.96 1.75
C LYS A 43 -3.01 20.43 2.68
N GLN A 44 -2.18 19.52 3.17
CA GLN A 44 -1.02 19.74 4.04
C GLN A 44 0.20 18.97 3.51
N THR A 45 1.40 19.38 3.91
CA THR A 45 2.63 18.71 3.52
C THR A 45 2.65 17.25 4.00
N VAL A 46 2.81 16.33 3.06
CA VAL A 46 3.00 14.91 3.33
C VAL A 46 4.43 14.69 3.87
N ASN A 47 4.57 14.72 5.19
CA ASN A 47 5.84 14.50 5.89
C ASN A 47 5.74 13.34 6.89
N GLY A 48 6.83 13.02 7.59
CA GLY A 48 6.84 11.91 8.56
C GLY A 48 5.83 12.08 9.71
N ALA A 49 5.55 13.32 10.13
CA ALA A 49 4.55 13.58 11.16
C ALA A 49 3.12 13.31 10.67
N TYR A 50 2.82 13.68 9.42
CA TYR A 50 1.56 13.33 8.76
C TYR A 50 1.37 11.80 8.70
N TYR A 51 2.37 11.07 8.20
CA TYR A 51 2.31 9.60 8.15
C TYR A 51 2.09 8.97 9.53
N ARG A 52 2.81 9.43 10.55
CA ARG A 52 2.64 8.95 11.93
C ARG A 52 1.23 9.16 12.45
N ASN A 53 0.73 10.39 12.38
CA ASN A 53 -0.49 10.79 13.09
C ASN A 53 -1.77 10.48 12.31
N GLU A 54 -1.74 10.65 10.98
CA GLU A 54 -2.92 10.59 10.13
C GLU A 54 -3.05 9.24 9.43
N ILE A 55 -1.93 8.60 9.08
CA ILE A 55 -1.96 7.31 8.39
C ILE A 55 -1.79 6.17 9.39
N TRP A 56 -0.60 5.99 9.97
CA TRP A 56 -0.30 4.77 10.72
C TRP A 56 -1.05 4.65 12.04
N LYS A 57 -1.17 5.75 12.81
CA LYS A 57 -1.90 5.73 14.07
C LYS A 57 -3.38 5.39 13.86
N LYS A 58 -3.99 5.91 12.79
CA LYS A 58 -5.42 5.70 12.50
C LYS A 58 -5.69 4.39 11.77
N THR A 59 -4.72 3.87 11.00
CA THR A 59 -4.92 2.68 10.17
C THR A 59 -4.18 1.46 10.67
N CYS A 60 -2.85 1.51 10.74
CA CYS A 60 -1.99 0.36 11.02
C CYS A 60 -2.11 -0.17 12.45
N LEU A 61 -2.17 0.70 13.46
CA LEU A 61 -2.16 0.25 14.86
C LEU A 61 -3.32 -0.69 15.18
N ASP A 62 -4.54 -0.33 14.78
CA ASP A 62 -5.70 -1.20 15.02
C ASP A 62 -5.60 -2.51 14.26
N ALA A 63 -4.90 -2.56 13.12
CA ALA A 63 -4.74 -3.79 12.35
C ALA A 63 -3.75 -4.75 13.00
N ILE A 64 -2.64 -4.23 13.54
CA ILE A 64 -1.58 -5.01 14.18
C ILE A 64 -1.98 -5.42 15.60
N ALA A 65 -2.79 -4.61 16.29
CA ALA A 65 -3.26 -4.88 17.64
C ALA A 65 -4.32 -6.00 17.72
N ARG A 66 -4.83 -6.48 16.58
CA ARG A 66 -5.85 -7.55 16.53
C ARG A 66 -5.30 -8.85 17.09
N LYS A 67 -6.11 -9.55 17.89
CA LYS A 67 -5.74 -10.81 18.55
C LYS A 67 -6.69 -11.96 18.26
N ALA A 68 -7.83 -11.72 17.60
CA ALA A 68 -8.81 -12.77 17.37
C ALA A 68 -8.29 -13.78 16.35
N LYS A 69 -8.42 -15.08 16.64
CA LYS A 69 -8.02 -16.15 15.71
C LYS A 69 -9.11 -16.49 14.68
N LYS A 70 -10.36 -16.17 14.99
CA LYS A 70 -11.56 -16.44 14.17
C LYS A 70 -12.45 -15.18 14.15
N GLY A 71 -13.44 -15.14 13.27
CA GLY A 71 -14.35 -13.99 13.13
C GLY A 71 -14.11 -13.19 11.85
N SER A 72 -14.61 -11.96 11.82
CA SER A 72 -14.52 -11.11 10.63
C SER A 72 -13.07 -10.74 10.33
N VAL A 73 -12.78 -10.41 9.06
CA VAL A 73 -11.42 -9.99 8.62
C VAL A 73 -10.92 -8.76 9.39
N ILE A 74 -11.81 -7.88 9.84
CA ILE A 74 -11.47 -6.64 10.55
C ILE A 74 -11.19 -6.86 12.04
N GLU A 75 -11.51 -8.03 12.59
CA GLU A 75 -11.26 -8.38 14.00
C GLU A 75 -10.12 -9.37 14.15
N ARG A 76 -9.90 -10.20 13.12
CA ARG A 76 -8.88 -11.25 13.15
C ARG A 76 -7.47 -10.67 13.13
N SER A 77 -6.59 -11.34 13.88
CA SER A 77 -5.15 -11.11 13.83
C SER A 77 -4.68 -11.24 12.39
N MET A 78 -3.88 -10.27 11.95
CA MET A 78 -3.22 -10.29 10.65
C MET A 78 -2.13 -11.35 10.56
N LEU A 79 -1.63 -11.78 11.72
CA LEU A 79 -0.45 -12.61 11.83
C LEU A 79 -0.71 -13.71 12.84
N GLU A 80 -0.20 -14.90 12.55
CA GLU A 80 -0.22 -16.01 13.51
C GLU A 80 0.66 -15.68 14.72
N ASN A 81 1.80 -15.03 14.47
CA ASN A 81 2.70 -14.52 15.48
C ASN A 81 3.10 -13.06 15.19
N ASN A 82 2.66 -12.14 16.05
CA ASN A 82 3.00 -10.72 15.96
C ASN A 82 4.49 -10.41 16.22
N SER A 83 5.31 -11.37 16.65
CA SER A 83 6.76 -11.18 16.85
C SER A 83 7.62 -11.53 15.62
N GLU A 84 7.04 -12.17 14.60
CA GLU A 84 7.82 -12.75 13.48
C GLU A 84 7.75 -11.95 12.19
N PHE A 85 7.00 -10.85 12.15
CA PHE A 85 6.83 -10.10 10.92
C PHE A 85 7.88 -9.01 10.73
N LEU A 86 8.12 -8.69 9.46
CA LEU A 86 8.93 -7.57 9.01
C LEU A 86 8.01 -6.52 8.39
N PHE A 87 7.99 -5.31 8.95
CA PHE A 87 7.33 -4.16 8.35
C PHE A 87 8.19 -3.58 7.22
N MET A 88 7.57 -3.38 6.06
CA MET A 88 8.25 -3.00 4.83
C MET A 88 7.72 -1.64 4.35
N GLN A 89 8.61 -0.71 4.05
CA GLN A 89 8.30 0.60 3.46
C GLN A 89 9.39 0.97 2.46
N ASP A 90 9.06 1.78 1.46
CA ASP A 90 10.02 2.27 0.47
C ASP A 90 10.88 3.43 1.02
N GLY A 91 11.78 3.94 0.19
CA GLY A 91 12.71 5.02 0.53
C GLY A 91 12.13 6.44 0.50
N ALA A 92 10.80 6.62 0.45
CA ALA A 92 10.22 7.97 0.36
C ALA A 92 10.68 8.89 1.52
N PRO A 93 10.80 10.21 1.32
CA PRO A 93 11.28 11.14 2.35
C PRO A 93 10.51 11.06 3.67
N ALA A 94 9.19 10.87 3.62
CA ALA A 94 8.36 10.72 4.81
C ALA A 94 8.65 9.41 5.58
N HIS A 95 8.98 8.33 4.86
CA HIS A 95 9.33 7.04 5.46
C HIS A 95 10.73 7.05 6.08
N THR A 96 11.65 7.82 5.51
CA THR A 96 13.05 7.92 5.98
C THR A 96 13.29 9.01 7.03
N ALA A 97 12.26 9.81 7.35
CA ALA A 97 12.32 10.83 8.40
C ALA A 97 12.57 10.21 9.80
N ASN A 98 13.33 10.92 10.64
CA ASN A 98 13.68 10.43 11.99
C ASN A 98 12.45 10.08 12.84
N VAL A 99 11.42 10.93 12.81
CA VAL A 99 10.16 10.72 13.54
C VAL A 99 9.44 9.44 13.12
N THR A 100 9.53 9.07 11.85
CA THR A 100 8.98 7.84 11.32
C THR A 100 9.78 6.65 11.78
N GLN A 101 11.11 6.70 11.58
CA GLN A 101 12.00 5.59 11.91
C GLN A 101 11.92 5.22 13.39
N GLN A 102 11.88 6.23 14.26
CA GLN A 102 11.67 6.04 15.69
C GLN A 102 10.31 5.36 15.96
N TRP A 103 9.22 5.89 15.40
CA TRP A 103 7.90 5.30 15.59
C TRP A 103 7.84 3.84 15.11
N CYS A 104 8.43 3.52 13.96
CA CYS A 104 8.50 2.15 13.46
C CYS A 104 9.28 1.23 14.41
N SER A 105 10.40 1.70 14.96
CA SER A 105 11.20 0.92 15.91
C SER A 105 10.47 0.63 17.22
N GLU A 106 9.57 1.51 17.65
CA GLU A 106 8.76 1.34 18.87
C GLU A 106 7.54 0.43 18.64
N LYS A 107 7.03 0.33 17.41
CA LYS A 107 5.74 -0.34 17.11
C LYS A 107 5.87 -1.67 16.40
N PHE A 108 6.99 -1.93 15.73
CA PHE A 108 7.20 -3.14 14.97
C PHE A 108 8.35 -3.96 15.55
N PRO A 109 8.22 -5.31 15.61
CA PRO A 109 9.32 -6.17 16.06
C PRO A 109 10.53 -6.07 15.13
N ARG A 110 10.28 -5.94 13.81
CA ARG A 110 11.29 -5.71 12.78
C ARG A 110 10.70 -4.79 11.72
N PHE A 111 11.51 -3.90 11.17
CA PHE A 111 11.13 -3.08 10.03
C PHE A 111 12.35 -2.73 9.18
N TRP A 112 12.12 -2.35 7.92
CA TRP A 112 13.19 -1.81 7.10
C TRP A 112 13.56 -0.37 7.47
N LYS A 113 14.80 -0.23 7.93
CA LYS A 113 15.40 1.04 8.30
C LYS A 113 15.77 1.85 7.07
N LYS A 114 15.98 3.15 7.28
CA LYS A 114 16.54 4.04 6.26
C LYS A 114 17.80 3.42 5.65
N GLY A 115 17.79 3.26 4.32
CA GLY A 115 18.91 2.72 3.54
C GLY A 115 18.91 1.20 3.36
N GLU A 116 18.01 0.45 4.02
CA GLU A 116 17.89 -0.99 3.78
C GLU A 116 17.12 -1.30 2.49
N TRP A 117 16.18 -0.43 2.10
CA TRP A 117 15.50 -0.52 0.81
C TRP A 117 16.38 0.09 -0.30
N PRO A 118 16.66 -0.64 -1.39
CA PRO A 118 17.40 -0.09 -2.51
C PRO A 118 16.62 1.06 -3.17
N ALA A 119 17.33 2.16 -3.45
CA ALA A 119 16.73 3.33 -4.08
C ALA A 119 16.26 2.98 -5.49
N ASN A 120 15.12 3.56 -5.91
CA ASN A 120 14.54 3.36 -7.24
C ASN A 120 14.27 1.90 -7.63
N SER A 121 13.89 1.05 -6.67
CA SER A 121 13.53 -0.36 -6.93
C SER A 121 12.03 -0.66 -6.77
N PRO A 122 11.13 -0.02 -7.56
CA PRO A 122 9.70 -0.33 -7.50
C PRO A 122 9.38 -1.77 -7.94
N ASP A 123 10.23 -2.34 -8.79
CA ASP A 123 10.21 -3.73 -9.25
C ASP A 123 10.36 -4.75 -8.11
N LEU A 124 10.98 -4.39 -7.00
CA LEU A 124 11.06 -5.22 -5.80
C LEU A 124 9.83 -5.06 -4.89
N ASN A 125 9.07 -3.96 -5.00
CA ASN A 125 8.01 -3.63 -4.05
C ASN A 125 6.73 -4.45 -4.33
N PRO A 126 6.26 -5.33 -3.43
CA PRO A 126 5.03 -6.09 -3.65
C PRO A 126 3.79 -5.21 -3.84
N ILE A 127 3.77 -4.00 -3.26
CA ILE A 127 2.62 -3.11 -3.41
C ILE A 127 2.50 -2.56 -4.83
N GLU A 128 3.61 -2.36 -5.54
CA GLU A 128 3.61 -1.90 -6.93
C GLU A 128 2.99 -2.95 -7.85
N ASN A 129 3.24 -4.23 -7.57
CA ASN A 129 2.58 -5.32 -8.29
C ASN A 129 1.08 -5.36 -8.01
N LEU A 130 0.66 -5.08 -6.78
CA LEU A 130 -0.75 -4.99 -6.43
C LEU A 130 -1.42 -3.80 -7.14
N TRP A 131 -0.74 -2.66 -7.23
CA TRP A 131 -1.21 -1.51 -8.00
C TRP A 131 -1.34 -1.82 -9.48
N GLY A 132 -0.35 -2.50 -10.08
CA GLY A 132 -0.42 -2.94 -11.47
C GLY A 132 -1.64 -3.82 -11.74
N ILE A 133 -1.87 -4.80 -10.87
CA ILE A 133 -3.02 -5.70 -10.95
C ILE A 133 -4.36 -4.94 -10.80
N LEU A 134 -4.42 -3.96 -9.89
CA LEU A 134 -5.63 -3.14 -9.73
C LEU A 134 -5.86 -2.25 -10.95
N TYR A 135 -4.80 -1.69 -11.52
CA TYR A 135 -4.85 -0.88 -12.73
C TYR A 135 -5.39 -1.68 -13.91
N GLU A 136 -4.84 -2.88 -14.17
CA GLU A 136 -5.32 -3.78 -15.23
C GLU A 136 -6.82 -4.07 -15.10
N ARG A 137 -7.29 -4.38 -13.89
CA ARG A 137 -8.71 -4.64 -13.63
C ARG A 137 -9.60 -3.41 -13.80
N LEU A 138 -9.09 -2.23 -13.46
CA LEU A 138 -9.82 -0.98 -13.69
C LEU A 138 -9.92 -0.66 -15.17
N ASP A 139 -8.85 -0.92 -15.93
CA ASP A 139 -8.81 -0.72 -17.38
C ASP A 139 -9.83 -1.60 -18.09
N GLU A 140 -9.92 -2.88 -17.70
CA GLU A 140 -10.94 -3.84 -18.17
C GLU A 140 -12.40 -3.39 -17.88
N MET A 141 -12.62 -2.61 -16.82
CA MET A 141 -13.94 -2.08 -16.45
C MET A 141 -14.34 -0.81 -17.23
N GLY A 142 -13.42 -0.26 -18.01
CA GLY A 142 -13.63 0.96 -18.80
C GLY A 142 -13.48 2.25 -17.99
N GLN A 143 -13.43 3.36 -18.72
CA GLN A 143 -13.22 4.68 -18.13
C GLN A 143 -14.43 5.16 -17.31
N VAL A 144 -14.14 5.86 -16.22
CA VAL A 144 -15.13 6.50 -15.35
C VAL A 144 -14.85 7.99 -15.22
N THR A 145 -15.90 8.79 -15.10
CA THR A 145 -15.79 10.26 -15.03
C THR A 145 -16.00 10.83 -13.63
N THR A 146 -16.34 9.99 -12.64
CA THR A 146 -16.58 10.42 -11.27
C THR A 146 -15.71 9.65 -10.27
N ILE A 147 -15.33 10.33 -9.19
CA ILE A 147 -14.56 9.74 -8.09
C ILE A 147 -15.36 8.62 -7.41
N GLN A 148 -16.68 8.78 -7.27
CA GLN A 148 -17.57 7.78 -6.67
C GLN A 148 -17.60 6.50 -7.50
N ALA A 149 -17.71 6.61 -8.83
CA ALA A 149 -17.65 5.47 -9.73
C ALA A 149 -16.27 4.78 -9.68
N LEU A 150 -15.18 5.57 -9.62
CA LEU A 150 -13.85 5.00 -9.46
C LEU A 150 -13.69 4.23 -8.14
N ILE A 151 -14.15 4.79 -7.01
CA ILE A 151 -14.10 4.11 -5.71
C ILE A 151 -14.92 2.82 -5.77
N ALA A 152 -16.06 2.82 -6.45
CA ALA A 152 -16.87 1.61 -6.63
C ALA A 152 -16.12 0.56 -7.47
N ASN A 153 -15.52 0.95 -8.60
CA ASN A 153 -14.75 0.06 -9.46
C ASN A 153 -13.51 -0.50 -8.74
N LEU A 154 -12.78 0.34 -7.99
CA LEU A 154 -11.66 -0.09 -7.15
C LEU A 154 -12.09 -1.15 -6.12
N LYS A 155 -13.23 -0.95 -5.45
CA LYS A 155 -13.78 -1.94 -4.50
C LYS A 155 -14.18 -3.23 -5.21
N THR A 156 -14.70 -3.16 -6.42
CA THR A 156 -15.04 -4.35 -7.23
C THR A 156 -13.78 -5.09 -7.66
N ALA A 157 -12.81 -4.40 -8.25
CA ALA A 157 -11.52 -4.94 -8.65
C ALA A 157 -10.75 -5.54 -7.46
N TRP A 158 -10.86 -4.93 -6.28
CA TRP A 158 -10.28 -5.47 -5.06
C TRP A 158 -10.87 -6.84 -4.68
N LYS A 159 -12.18 -7.01 -4.80
CA LYS A 159 -12.86 -8.26 -4.44
C LYS A 159 -12.50 -9.43 -5.36
N THR A 160 -12.01 -9.16 -6.58
CA THR A 160 -11.58 -10.21 -7.51
C THR A 160 -10.13 -10.65 -7.28
N ILE A 161 -9.38 -9.97 -6.42
CA ILE A 161 -8.00 -10.37 -6.07
C ILE A 161 -8.03 -11.53 -5.08
N SER A 162 -7.59 -12.71 -5.51
CA SER A 162 -7.51 -13.86 -4.62
C SER A 162 -6.38 -13.69 -3.58
N PRO A 163 -6.54 -14.18 -2.33
CA PRO A 163 -5.47 -14.21 -1.35
C PRO A 163 -4.22 -14.95 -1.83
N ASN A 164 -4.41 -16.01 -2.64
CA ASN A 164 -3.30 -16.77 -3.23
C ASN A 164 -2.46 -15.93 -4.20
N LEU A 165 -3.09 -15.07 -5.01
CA LEU A 165 -2.38 -14.17 -5.91
C LEU A 165 -1.49 -13.20 -5.10
N LEU A 166 -2.02 -12.61 -4.03
CA LEU A 166 -1.27 -11.73 -3.13
C LEU A 166 -0.07 -12.47 -2.50
N ARG A 167 -0.32 -13.68 -1.99
CA ARG A 167 0.72 -14.52 -1.38
C ARG A 167 1.82 -14.87 -2.37
N ASN A 168 1.48 -15.20 -3.61
CA ASN A 168 2.45 -15.47 -4.66
C ASN A 168 3.32 -14.25 -5.00
N ARG A 169 2.75 -13.03 -5.02
CA ARG A 169 3.51 -11.80 -5.27
C ARG A 169 4.51 -11.51 -4.15
N VAL A 170 4.10 -11.74 -2.90
CA VAL A 170 4.97 -11.61 -1.73
C VAL A 170 6.06 -12.68 -1.74
N ASN A 171 5.71 -13.95 -1.95
CA ASN A 171 6.64 -15.08 -1.98
C ASN A 171 7.61 -15.03 -3.17
N GLY A 172 7.30 -14.29 -4.23
CA GLY A 172 8.20 -14.05 -5.35
C GLY A 172 9.30 -13.02 -5.09
N MET A 173 9.28 -12.28 -3.98
CA MET A 173 10.31 -11.28 -3.68
C MET A 173 11.74 -11.83 -3.61
N PRO A 174 12.02 -12.97 -2.94
CA PRO A 174 13.37 -13.52 -2.90
C PRO A 174 13.95 -13.78 -4.30
N ASN A 175 13.13 -14.29 -5.22
CA ASN A 175 13.55 -14.53 -6.60
C ASN A 175 13.84 -13.22 -7.34
N ARG A 176 13.01 -12.18 -7.13
CA ARG A 176 13.24 -10.84 -7.70
C ARG A 176 14.52 -10.20 -7.16
N MET A 177 14.78 -10.30 -5.86
CA MET A 177 16.03 -9.83 -5.26
C MET A 177 17.24 -10.58 -5.83
N LYS A 178 17.13 -11.91 -5.98
CA LYS A 178 18.18 -12.73 -6.60
C LYS A 178 18.45 -12.29 -8.04
N LEU A 179 17.40 -12.07 -8.84
CA LEU A 179 17.54 -11.61 -10.22
C LEU A 179 18.17 -10.22 -10.29
N GLY A 180 17.85 -9.32 -9.36
CA GLY A 180 18.50 -8.01 -9.24
C GLY A 180 19.99 -8.14 -8.98
N LEU A 181 20.40 -9.06 -8.09
CA LEU A 181 21.81 -9.36 -7.86
C LEU A 181 22.50 -9.95 -9.10
N GLU A 182 21.85 -10.89 -9.80
CA GLU A 182 22.35 -11.49 -11.04
C GLU A 182 22.52 -10.45 -12.17
N ARG A 183 21.68 -9.40 -12.17
CA ARG A 183 21.78 -8.26 -13.10
C ARG A 183 22.68 -7.13 -12.59
N GLY A 184 23.41 -7.30 -11.48
CA GLY A 184 24.28 -6.25 -10.96
C GLY A 184 23.55 -5.00 -10.46
N GLY A 185 22.29 -5.15 -10.04
CA GLY A 185 21.44 -4.06 -9.55
C GLY A 185 20.58 -3.40 -10.62
N ASP A 186 20.59 -3.89 -11.87
CA ASP A 186 19.79 -3.35 -12.96
C ASP A 186 18.30 -3.73 -12.89
N TYR A 187 17.48 -3.01 -13.66
CA TYR A 187 16.03 -3.23 -13.75
C TYR A 187 15.66 -4.69 -14.10
N ILE A 188 14.77 -5.30 -13.30
CA ILE A 188 14.41 -6.73 -13.47
C ILE A 188 13.10 -6.99 -14.24
N GLY A 189 12.33 -5.95 -14.56
CA GLY A 189 10.97 -6.09 -15.14
C GLY A 189 9.86 -6.12 -14.09
N ARG A 190 8.60 -5.94 -14.53
CA ARG A 190 7.40 -6.15 -13.70
C ARG A 190 6.89 -7.59 -13.80
#